data_AF-A0A8T3YIH9-F1
#
_entry.id   AF-A0A8T3YIH9-F1
#
_cell.length_a   1.000
_cell.length_b   1.000
_cell.length_c   1.000
_cell.angle_alpha   90.00
_cell.angle_beta   90.00
_cell.angle_gamma   90.00
#
_symmetry.space_group_name_H-M   'P 1'
#
loop_
_entity.id
_entity.type
_entity.pdbx_description
1 polymer ?
#
loop_
_entity_poly.entity_id
_entity_poly.type
_entity_poly.pdbx_seq_one_letter_code
_entity_poly.pdbx_strand_id
1 'polypeptide(L)' 'MQVIVKVKKIGGSMMARIPSEAVKELNLKENETVQLEVKKPKKSYFGALKGQIGEFTEADRLDSRL' A
#
# COMPACT_ATOMS: atom_id res chain seq x y z
N MET A 1 5.59 19.06 3.47
CA MET A 1 4.37 18.65 4.20
C MET A 1 4.08 17.17 3.99
N GLN A 2 3.54 16.47 4.99
CA GLN A 2 3.02 15.10 4.87
C GLN A 2 1.51 15.11 5.10
N VAL A 3 0.75 14.52 4.18
CA VAL A 3 -0.71 14.41 4.27
C VAL A 3 -1.12 12.94 4.19
N ILE A 4 -2.05 12.54 5.06
CA ILE A 4 -2.66 11.21 5.03
C ILE A 4 -4.01 11.35 4.34
N VAL A 5 -4.18 10.64 3.23
CA VAL A 5 -5.39 10.71 2.41
C VAL A 5 -5.99 9.34 2.21
N LYS A 6 -7.32 9.29 2.18
CA LYS A 6 -8.05 8.08 1.81
C LYS A 6 -8.06 7.97 0.29
N VAL A 7 -7.55 6.85 -0.22
CA VAL A 7 -7.61 6.52 -1.64
C VAL A 7 -8.93 5.85 -2.00
N LYS A 8 -9.42 6.07 -3.22
CA LYS A 8 -10.60 5.41 -3.77
C LYS A 8 -10.27 4.72 -5.09
N LYS A 9 -10.93 3.59 -5.37
CA LYS A 9 -10.81 2.90 -6.66
C LYS A 9 -11.69 3.63 -7.69
N ILE A 10 -11.11 4.00 -8.83
CA ILE A 10 -11.81 4.54 -9.99
C ILE A 10 -11.28 3.80 -11.22
N GLY A 11 -12.13 2.99 -11.84
CA GLY A 11 -11.72 2.08 -12.91
C GLY A 11 -10.65 1.08 -12.47
N GLY A 12 -9.57 0.99 -13.25
CA GLY A 12 -8.39 0.18 -12.93
C GLY A 12 -7.38 0.84 -11.98
N SER A 13 -7.63 2.07 -11.54
CA SER A 13 -6.66 2.89 -10.82
C SER A 13 -7.14 3.27 -9.42
N MET A 14 -6.18 3.59 -8.55
CA MET A 14 -6.45 4.23 -7.26
C MET A 14 -6.24 5.73 -7.39
N MET A 15 -7.22 6.53 -7.00
CA MET A 15 -7.12 7.98 -6.97
C MET A 15 -7.02 8.49 -5.54
N ALA A 16 -6.09 9.43 -5.33
CA ALA A 16 -5.95 10.22 -4.12
C ALA A 16 -6.41 11.65 -4.41
N ARG A 17 -7.28 12.22 -3.57
CA ARG A 17 -7.59 13.64 -3.63
C ARG A 17 -6.46 14.40 -2.94
N ILE A 18 -5.87 15.38 -3.63
CA ILE A 18 -4.95 16.33 -3.00
C ILE A 18 -5.78 17.29 -2.14
N PRO A 19 -5.54 17.36 -0.81
CA PRO A 19 -6.26 18.28 0.07
C PRO A 19 -6.03 19.74 -0.31
N SER A 20 -7.01 20.60 -0.05
CA SER A 20 -6.95 22.02 -0.41
C SER A 20 -5.78 22.77 0.24
N GLU A 21 -5.37 22.35 1.43
CA GLU A 21 -4.22 22.89 2.15
C GLU A 21 -2.94 22.66 1.34
N ALA A 22 -2.76 21.44 0.81
CA ALA A 22 -1.63 21.08 -0.05
C ALA A 22 -1.66 21.79 -1.41
N VAL A 23 -2.84 21.98 -1.99
CA VAL A 23 -2.98 22.74 -3.25
C VAL A 23 -2.53 24.19 -3.05
N LYS A 24 -2.93 24.84 -1.95
CA LYS A 24 -2.59 26.23 -1.66
C LYS A 24 -1.11 26.40 -1.32
N GLU A 25 -0.57 25.55 -0.45
CA GLU A 25 0.83 25.66 0.02
C GLU A 25 1.83 25.39 -1.11
N LEU A 26 1.54 24.40 -1.97
CA LEU A 26 2.40 24.03 -3.09
C LEU A 26 2.03 24.76 -4.40
N ASN A 27 1.02 25.63 -4.35
CA ASN A 27 0.48 26.38 -5.49
C ASN A 27 0.21 25.50 -6.73
N LEU A 28 -0.37 24.32 -6.50
CA LEU A 28 -0.62 23.33 -7.55
C LEU A 28 -1.71 23.80 -8.50
N LYS A 29 -1.49 23.59 -9.79
CA LYS A 29 -2.45 23.92 -10.85
C LYS A 29 -3.11 22.67 -11.42
N GLU A 30 -4.26 22.87 -12.05
CA GLU A 30 -4.90 21.80 -12.83
C GLU A 30 -3.97 21.35 -13.96
N ASN A 31 -3.94 20.04 -14.22
CA ASN A 31 -3.11 19.38 -15.25
C ASN A 31 -1.59 19.48 -15.06
N GLU A 32 -1.14 19.89 -13.88
CA GLU A 32 0.27 19.86 -13.53
C GLU A 32 0.73 18.42 -13.24
N THR A 33 1.91 18.05 -13.74
CA THR A 33 2.52 16.75 -13.44
C THR A 33 3.24 16.84 -12.10
N VAL A 34 2.92 15.93 -11.19
CA VAL A 34 3.51 15.89 -9.85
C VAL A 34 4.15 14.54 -9.57
N GLN A 35 5.24 14.55 -8.81
CA GLN A 35 5.83 13.33 -8.28
C GLN A 35 5.05 12.86 -7.05
N LEU A 36 4.67 11.59 -7.01
CA LEU A 36 3.92 10.98 -5.90
C LEU A 36 4.80 9.96 -5.15
N GLU A 37 4.98 10.15 -3.85
CA GLU A 37 5.57 9.14 -2.96
C GLU A 37 4.46 8.48 -2.12
N VAL A 38 4.28 7.16 -2.24
CA VAL A 38 3.22 6.42 -1.52
C VAL A 38 3.83 5.63 -0.35
N LYS A 39 3.47 6.01 0.87
CA LYS A 39 3.83 5.30 2.11
C LYS A 39 2.59 4.76 2.78
N LYS A 40 2.56 3.46 3.10
CA LYS A 40 1.47 2.86 3.89
C LYS A 40 1.71 3.17 5.38
N PRO A 41 0.73 3.74 6.10
CA PRO A 41 0.90 4.09 7.52
C PRO A 41 1.01 2.88 8.44
N LYS A 42 0.53 1.70 8.00
CA LYS A 42 0.79 0.42 8.65
C LYS A 42 1.49 -0.52 7.67
N LYS A 43 2.46 -1.29 8.19
CA LYS A 43 3.06 -2.39 7.44
C LYS A 43 1.94 -3.35 7.02
N SER A 44 1.93 -3.67 5.73
CA SER A 44 1.07 -4.74 5.22
C SER A 44 1.63 -6.05 5.76
N TYR A 45 0.96 -6.69 6.72
CA TYR A 45 1.25 -8.08 7.09
C TYR A 45 0.92 -9.04 5.94
N PHE A 46 0.16 -8.57 4.93
CA PHE A 46 -0.01 -9.25 3.65
C PHE A 46 1.35 -9.36 2.96
N GLY A 47 1.97 -10.53 3.09
CA GLY A 47 3.30 -10.82 2.58
C GLY A 47 4.45 -10.70 3.58
N ALA A 48 4.23 -10.32 4.84
CA ALA A 48 5.30 -10.21 5.83
C ALA A 48 5.97 -11.57 6.12
N LEU A 49 5.23 -12.66 5.94
CA LEU A 49 5.72 -14.03 6.06
C LEU A 49 6.06 -14.67 4.71
N LYS A 50 5.92 -13.92 3.59
CA LYS A 50 6.23 -14.42 2.24
C LYS A 50 7.74 -14.55 2.12
N GLY A 51 8.24 -15.76 2.35
CA GLY A 51 9.67 -16.09 2.43
C GLY A 51 10.23 -16.26 3.85
N GLN A 52 9.43 -16.02 4.91
CA GLN A 52 9.84 -16.35 6.30
C GLN A 52 9.30 -17.69 6.77
N ILE A 53 8.13 -18.10 6.27
CA ILE A 53 7.68 -19.49 6.38
C ILE A 53 8.43 -20.22 5.27
N GLY A 54 9.36 -21.10 5.67
CA GLY A 54 10.12 -21.93 4.73
C GLY A 54 9.21 -22.77 3.83
N GLU A 55 9.78 -23.36 2.78
CA GLU A 55 9.05 -24.33 1.97
C GLU A 55 8.52 -25.46 2.85
N PHE A 56 7.32 -25.97 2.52
CA PHE A 56 6.75 -27.12 3.20
C PHE A 56 7.69 -28.32 3.00
N THR A 57 8.28 -28.81 4.08
CA THR A 57 9.21 -29.94 4.08
C THR A 57 8.48 -31.24 4.43
N GLU A 58 9.13 -32.38 4.20
CA GLU A 58 8.59 -33.69 4.61
C GLU A 58 8.36 -33.78 6.13
N ALA A 59 9.06 -32.97 6.93
CA ALA A 59 8.85 -32.86 8.39
C ALA A 59 7.52 -32.17 8.75
N ASP A 60 6.95 -31.39 7.83
CA ASP A 60 5.67 -30.71 8.01
C ASP A 60 4.48 -31.59 7.57
N ARG A 61 4.75 -32.77 6.99
CA ARG A 61 3.71 -33.72 6.60
C ARG A 61 3.00 -34.24 7.84
N LEU A 62 1.69 -34.03 7.89
CA LEU A 62 0.83 -34.55 8.95
C LEU A 62 0.92 -36.09 9.00
N ASP A 63 1.42 -36.64 10.10
CA ASP A 63 1.40 -38.10 10.30
C ASP A 63 0.00 -38.52 10.74
N SER A 64 -0.78 -39.05 9.80
CA SER A 64 -2.19 -39.41 10.01
C SER A 64 -2.36 -40.83 10.57
N ARG A 65 -1.39 -41.36 11.30
CA ARG A 65 -1.50 -42.65 11.99
C ARG A 65 -2.19 -42.47 13.34
N LEU A 66 -3.50 -42.73 13.34
CA LEU A 66 -4.32 -42.97 14.54
C LEU A 66 -4.09 -44.38 15.10
#